data_AF-A0AAD5DG85-F1
#
_entry.id   AF-A0AAD5DG85-F1
#
_cell.length_a   1.000
_cell.length_b   1.000
_cell.length_c   1.000
_cell.angle_alpha   90.00
_cell.angle_beta   90.00
_cell.angle_gamma   90.00
#
_symmetry.space_group_name_H-M   'P 1'
#
loop_
_entity.id
_entity.type
_entity.pdbx_description
1 polymer ?
#
loop_
_entity_poly.entity_id
_entity_poly.type
_entity_poly.pdbx_seq_one_letter_code
_entity_poly.pdbx_strand_id
1 'polypeptide(L)'
;MAELVTPGERLGLASEYDAGAGTVVRDTFVCATLVGEKRVLPAAEGESEQRPRLEVVRSGVEPVVPKQGDVVTARVIRINPRLAAVDILCVGPKPVQQRYSGVIRVQDVRATEIDKVQIQASFRPGDVVRAEVLSLGDARSYHLTTAKNELGVVYAKSVAGVPMVPISWQEMQCPQTKAVENRKLPQQLDSKRSQAFARLDPAPAAMPAMDGSSAGGTVFVTVGTTKFDALIRAVDQQAFADVLVAKGYTRLVMQIGRAEYRPRRLLPPNRRTGRLHNGLAVEYFEFAPSLAEHLRSAALVVSHAGSGSIFEALRLRRPLVVVPNPLLMDNHQVELADKLERMGHLYAATTDTLAQVVAGLDSRTLTPYDKGDPAGIVLRIDEAVGVRPKPLLMFFEQAREQAEREFKANNQDAMALTKWGGALLELAHFRQGNEAYDMIEEAIAKFEQALAIDARRHDALWCLGNAYTSQGFLSAEAASANEYFDKAGECFRKAVELEPGNDSYRRALEMSGKAPQLYQELQRQLQKPLISDFWYDVAGWVCLVGVVFGVAALSRTSAASGPAAA
;
A
#
# COMPACT_ATOMS: atom_id res chain seq x y z
N MET A 1 19.66 20.95 28.26
CA MET A 1 20.03 21.90 27.19
C MET A 1 20.90 21.14 26.21
N ALA A 2 20.65 21.24 24.91
CA ALA A 2 21.49 20.58 23.90
C ALA A 2 22.87 21.26 23.90
N GLU A 3 23.93 20.51 24.18
CA GLU A 3 25.31 21.01 24.21
C GLU A 3 25.88 20.93 22.79
N LEU A 4 26.10 22.09 22.18
CA LEU A 4 26.68 22.19 20.85
C LEU A 4 28.21 22.08 20.97
N VAL A 5 28.81 21.16 20.22
CA VAL A 5 30.23 20.83 20.28
C VAL A 5 30.89 21.00 18.92
N THR A 6 32.19 21.27 18.93
CA THR A 6 33.01 21.53 17.73
C THR A 6 34.09 20.45 17.52
N PRO A 7 34.54 20.20 16.27
CA PRO A 7 35.58 19.21 16.00
C PRO A 7 36.86 19.50 16.80
N GLY A 8 37.35 18.48 17.51
CA GLY A 8 38.53 18.56 18.39
C GLY A 8 38.19 18.76 19.86
N GLU A 9 36.94 19.09 20.20
CA GLU A 9 36.48 19.27 21.57
C GLU A 9 36.39 17.94 22.32
N ARG A 10 36.82 17.93 23.58
CA ARG A 10 36.83 16.74 24.44
C ARG A 10 35.46 16.55 25.07
N LEU A 11 34.82 15.42 24.82
CA LEU A 11 33.44 15.13 25.22
C LEU A 11 33.34 14.31 26.51
N GLY A 12 34.34 13.47 26.78
CA GLY A 12 34.40 12.57 27.93
C GLY A 12 35.65 11.69 27.91
N LEU A 13 35.84 10.89 28.98
CA LEU A 13 36.92 9.93 29.08
C LEU A 13 36.57 8.62 28.34
N ALA A 14 37.54 8.05 27.64
CA ALA A 14 37.40 6.76 26.95
C ALA A 14 37.26 5.57 27.92
N SER A 15 37.49 5.79 29.22
CA SER A 15 37.19 4.83 30.28
C SER A 15 35.69 4.77 30.62
N GLU A 16 34.97 5.88 30.46
CA GLU A 16 33.57 6.03 30.87
C GLU A 16 32.59 5.92 29.70
N TYR A 17 33.02 6.26 28.48
CA TYR A 17 32.17 6.32 27.30
C TYR A 17 32.80 5.61 26.10
N ASP A 18 31.96 4.96 25.31
CA ASP A 18 32.34 4.41 24.00
C ASP A 18 32.11 5.45 22.89
N ALA A 19 33.00 5.50 21.89
CA ALA A 19 32.87 6.40 20.76
C ALA A 19 31.82 5.88 19.76
N GLY A 20 30.79 6.69 19.49
CA GLY A 20 29.78 6.43 18.46
C GLY A 20 29.91 7.38 17.25
N ALA A 21 28.80 7.63 16.54
CA ALA A 21 28.83 8.44 15.32
C ALA A 21 29.30 9.89 15.60
N GLY A 22 30.26 10.38 14.81
CA GLY A 22 30.76 11.76 14.92
C GLY A 22 31.75 12.01 16.08
N THR A 23 32.23 10.95 16.73
CA THR A 23 33.27 11.01 17.77
C THR A 23 34.45 10.09 17.43
N VAL A 24 35.61 10.36 18.03
CA VAL A 24 36.81 9.52 17.89
C VAL A 24 37.56 9.48 19.21
N VAL A 25 38.14 8.33 19.54
CA VAL A 25 39.04 8.22 20.70
C VAL A 25 40.42 8.74 20.31
N ARG A 26 40.92 9.74 21.04
CA ARG A 26 42.31 10.19 20.98
C ARG A 26 42.91 10.07 22.38
N ASP A 27 43.94 9.25 22.50
CA ASP A 27 44.58 8.89 23.77
C ASP A 27 43.56 8.36 24.80
N THR A 28 43.27 9.14 25.83
CA THR A 28 42.34 8.80 26.93
C THR A 28 40.97 9.49 26.80
N PHE A 29 40.76 10.32 25.77
CA PHE A 29 39.55 11.14 25.63
C PHE A 29 38.76 10.80 24.37
N VAL A 30 37.44 10.84 24.48
CA VAL A 30 36.51 10.84 23.34
C VAL A 30 36.38 12.28 22.87
N CYS A 31 36.78 12.55 21.63
CA CYS A 31 36.72 13.88 21.02
C CYS A 31 35.67 13.93 19.92
N ALA A 32 35.05 15.10 19.73
CA ALA A 32 34.17 15.35 18.59
C ALA A 32 34.98 15.42 17.29
N THR A 33 34.45 14.83 16.21
CA THR A 33 35.00 14.99 14.84
C THR A 33 34.10 15.85 13.95
N LEU A 34 32.90 16.17 14.43
CA LEU A 34 31.87 16.94 13.73
C LEU A 34 31.41 18.14 14.58
N VAL A 35 30.92 19.20 13.92
CA VAL A 35 30.16 20.26 14.61
C VAL A 35 28.74 19.76 14.78
N GLY A 36 28.20 19.74 16.00
CA GLY A 36 26.86 19.20 16.22
C GLY A 36 26.44 19.19 17.67
N GLU A 37 25.31 18.58 17.96
CA GLU A 37 24.79 18.39 19.31
C GLU A 37 25.34 17.09 19.90
N LYS A 38 25.88 17.17 21.11
CA LYS A 38 26.34 16.02 21.89
C LYS A 38 25.13 15.19 22.36
N ARG A 39 25.13 13.89 22.04
CA ARG A 39 24.12 12.92 22.48
C ARG A 39 24.79 11.77 23.21
N VAL A 40 24.30 11.48 24.41
CA VAL A 40 24.70 10.28 25.17
C VAL A 40 23.60 9.24 24.97
N LEU A 41 23.94 8.12 24.33
CA LEU A 41 23.04 6.98 24.21
C LEU A 41 23.30 6.02 25.39
N PRO A 42 22.26 5.62 26.14
CA PRO A 42 22.40 4.63 27.20
C PRO A 42 22.84 3.28 26.62
N ALA A 43 23.60 2.51 27.40
CA ALA A 43 23.97 1.14 27.04
C ALA A 43 22.71 0.27 26.88
N ALA A 44 22.74 -0.67 25.93
CA ALA A 44 21.61 -1.57 25.70
C ALA A 44 21.39 -2.45 26.94
N GLU A 45 20.14 -2.55 27.41
CA GLU A 45 19.80 -3.38 28.57
C GLU A 45 20.00 -4.87 28.24
N GLY A 46 21.00 -5.51 28.85
CA GLY A 46 21.21 -6.96 28.70
C GLY A 46 22.63 -7.49 28.96
N GLU A 47 23.67 -6.66 29.03
CA GLU A 47 25.05 -7.12 29.27
C GLU A 47 25.77 -6.24 30.31
N SER A 48 26.33 -6.86 31.35
CA SER A 48 26.86 -6.24 32.57
C SER A 48 28.12 -5.35 32.40
N GLU A 49 28.57 -5.07 31.18
CA GLU A 49 29.82 -4.34 30.92
C GLU A 49 29.75 -3.28 29.79
N GLN A 50 28.56 -2.98 29.25
CA GLN A 50 28.48 -1.99 28.17
C GLN A 50 28.42 -0.55 28.71
N ARG A 51 29.30 0.31 28.20
CA ARG A 51 29.40 1.72 28.56
C ARG A 51 28.48 2.58 27.68
N PRO A 52 27.99 3.73 28.17
CA PRO A 52 27.19 4.65 27.36
C PRO A 52 27.97 5.15 26.15
N ARG A 53 27.30 5.30 25.00
CA ARG A 53 27.93 5.76 23.75
C ARG A 53 27.78 7.27 23.58
N LEU A 54 28.88 7.94 23.24
CA LEU A 54 28.91 9.37 22.92
C LEU A 54 28.87 9.59 21.40
N GLU A 55 27.85 10.31 20.94
CA GLU A 55 27.67 10.69 19.54
C GLU A 55 27.55 12.20 19.38
N VAL A 56 27.98 12.72 18.23
CA VAL A 56 27.80 14.11 17.84
C VAL A 56 27.03 14.16 16.55
N VAL A 57 25.81 14.67 16.62
CA VAL A 57 24.88 14.72 15.48
C VAL A 57 24.83 16.15 14.95
N ARG A 58 25.02 16.34 13.63
CA ARG A 58 24.89 17.66 13.02
C ARG A 58 23.45 18.16 13.18
N SER A 59 23.27 19.42 13.60
CA SER A 59 21.95 20.05 13.60
C SER A 59 21.57 20.39 12.15
N GLY A 60 20.86 19.47 11.48
CA GLY A 60 20.48 19.55 10.07
C GLY A 60 20.01 18.20 9.51
N VAL A 61 19.39 18.20 8.32
CA VAL A 61 19.00 16.97 7.61
C VAL A 61 20.27 16.15 7.37
N GLU A 62 20.40 14.99 8.01
CA GLU A 62 21.55 14.11 7.84
C GLU A 62 21.75 13.82 6.35
N PRO A 63 22.96 14.03 5.79
CA PRO A 63 23.24 13.63 4.43
C PRO A 63 23.11 12.11 4.35
N VAL A 64 22.06 11.65 3.65
CA VAL A 64 21.80 10.23 3.46
C VAL A 64 22.85 9.69 2.49
N VAL A 65 23.69 8.79 2.96
CA VAL A 65 24.71 8.10 2.15
C VAL A 65 24.22 6.67 1.88
N PRO A 66 24.16 6.22 0.61
CA PRO A 66 23.79 4.84 0.30
C PRO A 66 24.80 3.85 0.90
N LYS A 67 24.32 2.85 1.64
CA LYS A 67 25.13 1.74 2.18
C LYS A 67 24.85 0.45 1.42
N GLN A 68 25.74 -0.53 1.58
CA GLN A 68 25.54 -1.87 1.00
C GLN A 68 24.27 -2.51 1.56
N GLY A 69 23.45 -3.10 0.68
CA GLY A 69 22.15 -3.70 1.00
C GLY A 69 20.98 -2.71 1.03
N ASP A 70 21.22 -1.39 0.91
CA ASP A 70 20.14 -0.42 0.86
C ASP A 70 19.38 -0.50 -0.47
N VAL A 71 18.05 -0.42 -0.40
CA VAL A 71 17.19 -0.30 -1.58
C VAL A 71 17.10 1.16 -2.00
N VAL A 72 17.56 1.44 -3.21
CA VAL A 72 17.63 2.77 -3.81
C VAL A 72 16.66 2.91 -4.98
N THR A 73 16.13 4.11 -5.14
CA THR A 73 15.39 4.49 -6.35
C THR A 73 16.29 5.36 -7.20
N ALA A 74 16.56 4.92 -8.42
CA ALA A 74 17.51 5.55 -9.33
C ALA A 74 16.88 5.79 -10.70
N ARG A 75 17.34 6.81 -11.41
CA ARG A 75 16.93 7.12 -12.79
C ARG A 75 18.02 6.73 -13.76
N VAL A 76 17.67 5.98 -14.80
CA VAL A 76 18.59 5.57 -15.86
C VAL A 76 18.98 6.79 -16.69
N ILE A 77 20.27 7.09 -16.77
CA ILE A 77 20.79 8.23 -17.52
C ILE A 77 21.24 7.76 -18.90
N ARG A 78 22.02 6.69 -18.96
CA ARG A 78 22.56 6.12 -20.19
C ARG A 78 22.64 4.61 -20.09
N ILE A 79 22.50 3.94 -21.23
CA ILE A 79 22.62 2.49 -21.34
C ILE A 79 23.71 2.12 -22.33
N ASN A 80 24.50 1.12 -21.97
CA ASN A 80 25.48 0.44 -22.82
C ASN A 80 25.09 -1.04 -22.91
N PRO A 81 25.55 -1.80 -23.92
CA PRO A 81 25.27 -3.23 -24.01
C PRO A 81 25.70 -4.03 -22.78
N ARG A 82 26.73 -3.58 -22.06
CA ARG A 82 27.28 -4.25 -20.87
C ARG A 82 26.82 -3.69 -19.52
N LEU A 83 26.30 -2.46 -19.49
CA LEU A 83 25.93 -1.78 -18.23
C LEU A 83 24.94 -0.65 -18.46
N ALA A 84 24.08 -0.39 -17.49
CA ALA A 84 23.22 0.79 -17.40
C ALA A 84 23.75 1.73 -16.31
N ALA A 85 24.00 2.99 -16.65
CA ALA A 85 24.39 4.00 -15.67
C ALA A 85 23.16 4.78 -15.21
N VAL A 86 23.05 4.93 -13.89
CA VAL A 86 21.88 5.49 -13.22
C VAL A 86 22.29 6.56 -12.22
N ASP A 87 21.41 7.51 -11.95
CA ASP A 87 21.56 8.49 -10.87
C ASP A 87 20.60 8.14 -9.73
N ILE A 88 21.12 7.99 -8.52
CA ILE A 88 20.33 7.68 -7.33
C ILE A 88 19.58 8.93 -6.88
N LEU A 89 18.25 8.83 -6.77
CA LEU A 89 17.35 9.91 -6.37
C LEU A 89 16.93 9.78 -4.90
N CYS A 90 16.71 8.56 -4.43
CA CYS A 90 16.30 8.27 -3.06
C CYS A 90 17.01 7.01 -2.52
N VAL A 91 17.31 6.99 -1.22
CA VAL A 91 17.70 5.79 -0.48
C VAL A 91 16.56 5.45 0.47
N GLY A 92 15.87 4.33 0.20
CA GLY A 92 14.61 3.99 0.86
C GLY A 92 13.58 5.13 0.72
N PRO A 93 12.95 5.58 1.82
CA PRO A 93 11.97 6.68 1.79
C PRO A 93 12.62 8.08 1.83
N LYS A 94 13.95 8.20 1.97
CA LYS A 94 14.62 9.49 2.15
C LYS A 94 15.20 9.99 0.82
N PRO A 95 14.86 11.21 0.37
CA PRO A 95 15.46 11.80 -0.83
C PRO A 95 16.91 12.18 -0.57
N VAL A 96 17.78 11.95 -1.55
CA VAL A 96 19.21 12.29 -1.45
C VAL A 96 19.46 13.68 -2.04
N GLN A 97 20.11 14.56 -1.28
CA GLN A 97 20.41 15.92 -1.74
C GLN A 97 21.62 15.96 -2.71
N GLN A 98 22.58 15.06 -2.51
CA GLN A 98 23.74 14.91 -3.40
C GLN A 98 23.45 13.84 -4.46
N ARG A 99 23.91 14.09 -5.68
CA ARG A 99 23.77 13.13 -6.79
C ARG A 99 24.81 12.03 -6.64
N TYR A 100 24.35 10.82 -6.32
CA TYR A 100 25.20 9.63 -6.35
C TYR A 100 24.97 8.89 -7.67
N SER A 101 26.06 8.55 -8.36
CA SER A 101 25.98 7.77 -9.60
C SER A 101 26.11 6.28 -9.31
N GLY A 102 25.34 5.46 -10.01
CA GLY A 102 25.31 4.01 -9.88
C GLY A 102 25.41 3.32 -11.23
N VAL A 103 25.82 2.06 -11.23
CA VAL A 103 25.95 1.22 -12.42
C VAL A 103 25.32 -0.14 -12.16
N ILE A 104 24.42 -0.54 -13.06
CA ILE A 104 23.82 -1.88 -13.11
C ILE A 104 24.48 -2.64 -14.27
N ARG A 105 25.21 -3.73 -13.99
CA ARG A 105 25.86 -4.56 -15.02
C ARG A 105 24.91 -5.65 -15.52
N VAL A 106 25.18 -6.24 -16.69
CA VAL A 106 24.35 -7.35 -17.25
C VAL A 106 24.16 -8.48 -16.25
N GLN A 107 25.24 -8.86 -15.57
CA GLN A 107 25.26 -9.91 -14.56
C GLN A 107 24.43 -9.63 -13.31
N ASP A 108 24.07 -8.37 -13.07
CA ASP A 108 23.34 -7.93 -11.88
C ASP A 108 21.86 -7.59 -12.20
N VAL A 109 21.35 -7.94 -13.39
CA VAL A 109 19.97 -7.63 -13.80
C VAL A 109 18.96 -8.70 -13.39
N ARG A 110 19.31 -9.98 -13.54
CA ARG A 110 18.47 -11.13 -13.19
C ARG A 110 19.29 -12.13 -12.39
N ALA A 111 18.66 -12.83 -11.45
CA ALA A 111 19.30 -13.91 -10.70
C ALA A 111 19.53 -15.17 -11.56
N THR A 112 18.71 -15.38 -12.60
CA THR A 112 18.74 -16.53 -13.51
C THR A 112 18.87 -16.07 -14.97
N GLU A 113 19.38 -16.94 -15.84
CA GLU A 113 19.56 -16.70 -17.28
C GLU A 113 20.38 -15.43 -17.63
N ILE A 114 21.45 -15.17 -16.86
CA ILE A 114 22.30 -13.97 -17.00
C ILE A 114 22.79 -13.77 -18.45
N ASP A 115 23.16 -14.84 -19.14
CA ASP A 115 23.73 -14.79 -20.50
C ASP A 115 22.72 -14.37 -21.58
N LYS A 116 21.42 -14.50 -21.32
CA LYS A 116 20.35 -14.08 -22.24
C LYS A 116 19.89 -12.63 -22.00
N VAL A 117 20.35 -12.00 -20.91
CA VAL A 117 19.91 -10.65 -20.55
C VAL A 117 20.48 -9.62 -21.52
N GLN A 118 19.58 -8.84 -22.13
CA GLN A 118 19.94 -7.66 -22.90
C GLN A 118 19.58 -6.39 -22.14
N ILE A 119 20.56 -5.52 -21.90
CA ILE A 119 20.36 -4.25 -21.19
C ILE A 119 19.34 -3.36 -21.91
N GLN A 120 19.42 -3.27 -23.24
CA GLN A 120 18.51 -2.45 -24.05
C GLN A 120 17.05 -2.93 -23.99
N ALA A 121 16.83 -4.23 -23.74
CA ALA A 121 15.51 -4.80 -23.53
C ALA A 121 15.05 -4.74 -22.06
N SER A 122 15.95 -4.40 -21.13
CA SER A 122 15.66 -4.35 -19.70
C SER A 122 15.41 -2.93 -19.20
N PHE A 123 16.16 -1.96 -19.72
CA PHE A 123 16.16 -0.56 -19.29
C PHE A 123 16.27 0.39 -20.47
N ARG A 124 15.63 1.56 -20.38
CA ARG A 124 15.83 2.68 -21.30
C ARG A 124 16.27 3.96 -20.58
N PRO A 125 16.96 4.88 -21.28
CA PRO A 125 17.28 6.19 -20.73
C PRO A 125 16.01 6.94 -20.30
N GLY A 126 16.02 7.46 -19.07
CA GLY A 126 14.88 8.16 -18.47
C GLY A 126 14.00 7.29 -17.58
N ASP A 127 14.15 5.96 -17.61
CA ASP A 127 13.39 5.04 -16.75
C ASP A 127 13.80 5.22 -15.27
N VAL A 128 12.85 5.02 -14.37
CA VAL A 128 13.10 4.98 -12.92
C VAL A 128 13.07 3.53 -12.47
N VAL A 129 14.18 3.11 -11.86
CA VAL A 129 14.47 1.74 -11.47
C VAL A 129 14.67 1.69 -9.96
N ARG A 130 14.04 0.71 -9.33
CA ARG A 130 14.31 0.33 -7.95
C ARG A 130 15.37 -0.77 -7.95
N ALA A 131 16.49 -0.51 -7.31
CA ALA A 131 17.65 -1.39 -7.27
C ALA A 131 18.21 -1.44 -5.85
N GLU A 132 19.05 -2.42 -5.57
CA GLU A 132 19.74 -2.57 -4.29
C GLU A 132 21.23 -2.31 -4.47
N VAL A 133 21.86 -1.67 -3.48
CA VAL A 133 23.30 -1.41 -3.51
C VAL A 133 24.04 -2.70 -3.23
N LEU A 134 24.63 -3.30 -4.27
CA LEU A 134 25.43 -4.52 -4.15
C LEU A 134 26.78 -4.24 -3.49
N SER A 135 27.44 -3.17 -3.91
CA SER A 135 28.70 -2.70 -3.31
C SER A 135 28.91 -1.22 -3.61
N LEU A 136 29.81 -0.60 -2.83
CA LEU A 136 30.18 0.80 -3.02
C LEU A 136 30.90 1.06 -4.37
N GLY A 137 31.33 0.00 -5.07
CA GLY A 137 31.96 0.07 -6.38
C GLY A 137 33.31 0.78 -6.38
N ASP A 138 33.59 1.47 -7.49
CA ASP A 138 34.81 2.27 -7.67
C ASP A 138 34.59 3.70 -7.16
N ALA A 139 35.67 4.50 -7.08
CA ALA A 139 35.67 5.89 -6.58
C ALA A 139 34.67 6.87 -7.24
N ARG A 140 33.93 6.43 -8.27
CA ARG A 140 32.99 7.25 -9.05
C ARG A 140 31.57 6.72 -9.10
N SER A 141 31.30 5.44 -8.81
CA SER A 141 29.96 4.88 -8.98
C SER A 141 29.68 3.63 -8.15
N TYR A 142 28.48 3.58 -7.54
CA TYR A 142 27.97 2.44 -6.81
C TYR A 142 27.59 1.28 -7.75
N HIS A 143 27.83 0.04 -7.34
CA HIS A 143 27.28 -1.11 -8.07
C HIS A 143 25.91 -1.47 -7.54
N LEU A 144 24.94 -1.48 -8.43
CA LEU A 144 23.55 -1.74 -8.10
C LEU A 144 23.09 -3.05 -8.74
N THR A 145 22.27 -3.81 -8.01
CA THR A 145 21.66 -5.03 -8.49
C THR A 145 20.15 -4.88 -8.57
N THR A 146 19.58 -5.48 -9.61
CA THR A 146 18.14 -5.67 -9.74
C THR A 146 17.81 -7.16 -9.76
N ALA A 147 18.71 -8.06 -9.38
CA ALA A 147 18.50 -9.51 -9.52
C ALA A 147 17.27 -10.06 -8.75
N LYS A 148 16.80 -9.36 -7.70
CA LYS A 148 15.61 -9.76 -6.92
C LYS A 148 14.32 -9.50 -7.69
N ASN A 149 13.30 -10.32 -7.38
CA ASN A 149 11.98 -10.23 -8.01
C ASN A 149 11.29 -8.89 -7.72
N GLU A 150 11.45 -8.33 -6.52
CA GLU A 150 10.84 -7.05 -6.11
C GLU A 150 11.55 -5.78 -6.64
N LEU A 151 12.65 -5.95 -7.35
CA LEU A 151 13.46 -4.87 -7.92
C LEU A 151 13.24 -4.78 -9.43
N GLY A 152 13.51 -3.64 -10.06
CA GLY A 152 13.30 -3.44 -11.49
C GLY A 152 12.79 -2.04 -11.85
N VAL A 153 12.39 -1.86 -13.10
CA VAL A 153 11.78 -0.63 -13.61
C VAL A 153 10.43 -0.44 -12.93
N VAL A 154 10.27 0.67 -12.21
CA VAL A 154 9.02 1.02 -11.52
C VAL A 154 8.23 2.04 -12.35
N TYR A 155 8.93 2.93 -13.05
CA TYR A 155 8.30 3.95 -13.88
C TYR A 155 9.06 4.12 -15.18
N ALA A 156 8.32 4.22 -16.28
CA ALA A 156 8.86 4.44 -17.59
C ALA A 156 7.95 5.26 -18.48
N LYS A 157 8.54 5.93 -19.47
CA LYS A 157 7.82 6.68 -20.51
C LYS A 157 7.99 6.00 -21.86
N SER A 158 6.92 5.99 -22.64
CA SER A 158 6.94 5.58 -24.05
C SER A 158 7.62 6.64 -24.92
N VAL A 159 7.91 6.29 -26.17
CA VAL A 159 8.40 7.24 -27.19
C VAL A 159 7.46 8.45 -27.36
N ALA A 160 6.15 8.26 -27.10
CA ALA A 160 5.14 9.33 -27.13
C ALA A 160 5.13 10.22 -25.88
N GLY A 161 6.02 9.98 -24.90
CA GLY A 161 6.11 10.76 -23.65
C GLY A 161 5.09 10.36 -22.58
N VAL A 162 4.21 9.40 -22.87
CA VAL A 162 3.16 8.91 -21.97
C VAL A 162 3.71 7.82 -21.05
N PRO A 163 3.33 7.79 -19.76
CA PRO A 163 3.73 6.71 -18.84
C PRO A 163 3.23 5.35 -19.33
N MET A 164 4.11 4.35 -19.30
CA MET A 164 3.79 2.99 -19.73
C MET A 164 3.25 2.15 -18.57
N VAL A 165 2.41 1.16 -18.90
CA VAL A 165 1.80 0.24 -17.93
C VAL A 165 2.45 -1.14 -18.06
N PRO A 166 2.87 -1.78 -16.97
CA PRO A 166 3.38 -3.15 -17.01
C PRO A 166 2.26 -4.14 -17.36
N ILE A 167 2.45 -4.96 -18.40
CA ILE A 167 1.50 -6.02 -18.79
C ILE A 167 1.97 -7.41 -18.35
N SER A 168 3.29 -7.59 -18.24
CA SER A 168 3.92 -8.82 -17.79
C SER A 168 5.16 -8.47 -16.96
N TRP A 169 5.92 -9.47 -16.51
CA TRP A 169 7.19 -9.26 -15.79
C TRP A 169 8.35 -8.85 -16.73
N GLN A 170 8.12 -8.81 -18.05
CA GLN A 170 9.10 -8.41 -19.06
C GLN A 170 8.63 -7.31 -20.01
N GLU A 171 7.35 -6.92 -19.98
CA GLU A 171 6.77 -6.06 -21.01
C GLU A 171 5.96 -4.92 -20.38
N MET A 172 6.11 -3.73 -20.96
CA MET A 172 5.28 -2.57 -20.69
C MET A 172 4.57 -2.14 -21.98
N GLN A 173 3.32 -1.72 -21.87
CA GLN A 173 2.54 -1.22 -23.01
C GLN A 173 2.21 0.26 -22.84
N CYS A 174 2.33 1.02 -23.92
CA CYS A 174 1.83 2.38 -23.95
C CYS A 174 0.30 2.37 -24.11
N PRO A 175 -0.47 3.06 -23.25
CA PRO A 175 -1.93 3.05 -23.32
C PRO A 175 -2.48 3.76 -24.58
N GLN A 176 -1.75 4.73 -25.14
CA GLN A 176 -2.19 5.48 -26.32
C GLN A 176 -1.81 4.79 -27.63
N THR A 177 -0.54 4.40 -27.79
CA THR A 177 -0.05 3.82 -29.05
C THR A 177 -0.23 2.31 -29.09
N LYS A 178 -0.58 1.67 -27.97
CA LYS A 178 -0.60 0.21 -27.77
C LYS A 178 0.72 -0.49 -28.06
N ALA A 179 1.80 0.26 -28.31
CA ALA A 179 3.12 -0.29 -28.55
C ALA A 179 3.63 -0.98 -27.27
N VAL A 180 4.06 -2.23 -27.42
CA VAL A 180 4.66 -3.03 -26.36
C VAL A 180 6.17 -2.84 -26.42
N GLU A 181 6.79 -2.55 -25.28
CA GLU A 181 8.23 -2.44 -25.12
C GLU A 181 8.70 -3.33 -23.98
N ASN A 182 9.81 -4.04 -24.19
CA ASN A 182 10.38 -4.90 -23.17
C ASN A 182 11.09 -4.06 -22.09
N ARG A 183 10.85 -4.42 -20.82
CA ARG A 183 11.49 -3.87 -19.61
C ARG A 183 11.56 -4.91 -18.51
N LYS A 184 12.60 -4.83 -17.66
CA LYS A 184 12.71 -5.69 -16.48
C LYS A 184 11.86 -5.11 -15.35
N LEU A 185 10.70 -5.70 -15.08
CA LEU A 185 9.75 -5.19 -14.09
C LEU A 185 9.86 -5.94 -12.76
N PRO A 186 9.55 -5.29 -11.62
CA PRO A 186 9.43 -5.97 -10.34
C PRO A 186 8.16 -6.83 -10.29
N GLN A 187 8.28 -8.06 -9.80
CA GLN A 187 7.18 -8.92 -9.38
C GLN A 187 6.54 -8.30 -8.14
N GLN A 188 5.26 -7.95 -8.21
CA GLN A 188 4.58 -7.28 -7.11
C GLN A 188 4.47 -8.23 -5.90
N LEU A 189 4.92 -7.77 -4.72
CA LEU A 189 4.66 -8.45 -3.45
C LEU A 189 3.17 -8.38 -3.14
N ASP A 190 2.64 -9.50 -2.68
CA ASP A 190 1.23 -9.71 -2.33
C ASP A 190 0.59 -8.56 -1.54
N SER A 191 -0.66 -8.33 -1.92
CA SER A 191 -1.70 -7.42 -1.41
C SER A 191 -1.98 -7.46 0.12
N LYS A 192 -1.18 -8.16 0.93
CA LYS A 192 -1.42 -8.35 2.37
C LYS A 192 -1.02 -7.16 3.25
N ARG A 193 -0.04 -6.32 2.88
CA ARG A 193 0.35 -5.15 3.71
C ARG A 193 -0.59 -3.95 3.60
N SER A 194 -1.39 -3.85 2.55
CA SER A 194 -2.38 -2.79 2.38
C SER A 194 -3.64 -3.01 3.22
N GLN A 195 -3.87 -4.24 3.71
CA GLN A 195 -5.05 -4.58 4.53
C GLN A 195 -4.83 -4.43 6.04
N ALA A 196 -3.58 -4.36 6.53
CA ALA A 196 -3.29 -4.25 7.96
C ALA A 196 -3.51 -2.84 8.55
N PHE A 197 -3.70 -1.80 7.72
CA PHE A 197 -4.07 -0.46 8.18
C PHE A 197 -5.59 -0.22 8.25
N ALA A 198 -6.41 -1.20 7.86
CA ALA A 198 -7.87 -1.04 7.72
C ALA A 198 -8.69 -1.47 8.95
N ARG A 199 -8.05 -1.88 10.06
CA ARG A 199 -8.75 -2.31 11.29
C ARG A 199 -8.26 -1.55 12.51
N LEU A 200 -8.60 -0.26 12.58
CA LEU A 200 -8.69 0.51 13.82
C LEU A 200 -9.55 1.74 13.49
N ASP A 201 -10.86 1.58 13.67
CA ASP A 201 -11.76 2.57 14.27
C ASP A 201 -13.22 2.10 14.13
N PRO A 202 -14.00 2.03 15.22
CA PRO A 202 -15.44 1.76 15.13
C PRO A 202 -16.16 2.97 14.51
N ALA A 203 -17.15 2.69 13.66
CA ALA A 203 -17.96 3.69 12.99
C ALA A 203 -18.60 4.68 14.00
N PRO A 204 -18.55 6.00 13.79
CA PRO A 204 -19.20 6.94 14.68
C PRO A 204 -20.73 6.86 14.50
N ALA A 205 -21.42 6.71 15.63
CA ALA A 205 -22.87 6.74 15.72
C ALA A 205 -23.47 8.00 15.07
N ALA A 206 -24.63 7.83 14.46
CA ALA A 206 -25.41 8.90 13.83
C ALA A 206 -25.61 10.07 14.81
N MET A 207 -25.15 11.26 14.40
CA MET A 207 -25.38 12.53 15.11
C MET A 207 -26.52 13.29 14.42
N PRO A 208 -27.32 14.07 15.18
CA PRO A 208 -28.59 14.62 14.72
C PRO A 208 -28.40 15.72 13.68
N ALA A 209 -29.47 15.95 12.91
CA ALA A 209 -29.55 16.91 11.82
C ALA A 209 -29.20 18.35 12.25
N MET A 210 -28.64 19.10 11.30
CA MET A 210 -28.24 20.50 11.44
C MET A 210 -29.48 21.40 11.44
N ASP A 211 -30.00 21.70 12.63
CA ASP A 211 -30.94 22.80 12.82
C ASP A 211 -30.17 24.12 12.83
N GLY A 212 -30.34 24.89 11.75
CA GLY A 212 -29.78 26.22 11.62
C GLY A 212 -30.51 27.23 12.50
N SER A 213 -30.20 27.27 13.80
CA SER A 213 -30.37 28.42 14.71
C SER A 213 -30.04 28.00 16.13
N SER A 214 -28.78 28.11 16.57
CA SER A 214 -28.47 28.17 18.00
C SER A 214 -27.54 29.34 18.29
N ALA A 215 -28.05 30.29 19.07
CA ALA A 215 -27.31 31.43 19.57
C ALA A 215 -26.17 30.93 20.49
N GLY A 216 -24.93 31.30 20.17
CA GLY A 216 -23.75 30.99 20.99
C GLY A 216 -22.80 29.93 20.44
N GLY A 217 -22.36 30.07 19.18
CA GLY A 217 -21.39 29.17 18.56
C GLY A 217 -19.93 29.46 18.93
N THR A 218 -19.10 28.41 19.00
CA THR A 218 -17.63 28.53 19.14
C THR A 218 -16.97 28.57 17.77
N VAL A 219 -16.08 29.53 17.55
CA VAL A 219 -15.21 29.61 16.36
C VAL A 219 -13.87 29.00 16.72
N PHE A 220 -13.45 28.00 15.96
CA PHE A 220 -12.17 27.33 16.18
C PHE A 220 -11.19 27.67 15.05
N VAL A 221 -10.04 28.23 15.41
CA VAL A 221 -8.97 28.61 14.48
C VAL A 221 -7.79 27.67 14.66
N THR A 222 -7.25 27.10 13.59
CA THR A 222 -6.07 26.22 13.66
C THR A 222 -5.05 26.46 12.55
N VAL A 223 -3.78 26.59 12.94
CA VAL A 223 -2.62 26.59 12.01
C VAL A 223 -2.00 25.19 11.85
N GLY A 224 -2.60 24.16 12.44
CA GLY A 224 -2.07 22.80 12.48
C GLY A 224 -0.70 22.72 13.16
N THR A 225 0.21 21.96 12.55
CA THR A 225 1.60 21.80 13.02
C THR A 225 2.56 22.81 12.39
N THR A 226 2.08 23.64 11.46
CA THR A 226 2.90 24.58 10.69
C THR A 226 3.03 25.94 11.38
N LYS A 227 4.04 26.72 11.01
CA LYS A 227 4.22 28.11 11.48
C LYS A 227 3.45 29.05 10.55
N PHE A 228 2.44 29.75 11.07
CA PHE A 228 1.69 30.74 10.30
C PHE A 228 1.31 31.97 11.14
N ASP A 229 2.32 32.79 11.45
CA ASP A 229 2.14 33.99 12.30
C ASP A 229 1.16 35.01 11.69
N ALA A 230 1.08 35.10 10.36
CA ALA A 230 0.22 36.06 9.68
C ALA A 230 -1.27 35.78 9.93
N LEU A 231 -1.70 34.51 9.93
CA LEU A 231 -3.08 34.14 10.27
C LEU A 231 -3.40 34.49 11.72
N ILE A 232 -2.50 34.18 12.66
CA ILE A 232 -2.71 34.52 14.07
C ILE A 232 -2.79 36.04 14.28
N ARG A 233 -1.96 36.82 13.58
CA ARG A 233 -2.03 38.29 13.60
C ARG A 233 -3.32 38.85 13.00
N ALA A 234 -3.86 38.22 11.96
CA ALA A 234 -5.13 38.61 11.35
C ALA A 234 -6.32 38.34 12.28
N VAL A 235 -6.30 37.18 12.96
CA VAL A 235 -7.35 36.78 13.92
C VAL A 235 -7.26 37.58 15.22
N ASP A 236 -6.06 37.99 15.66
CA ASP A 236 -5.86 38.86 16.84
C ASP A 236 -6.22 40.34 16.57
N GLN A 237 -7.02 40.66 15.55
CA GLN A 237 -7.48 42.03 15.31
C GLN A 237 -8.88 42.27 15.90
N GLN A 238 -9.11 43.47 16.43
CA GLN A 238 -10.42 43.87 16.97
C GLN A 238 -11.52 43.78 15.90
N ALA A 239 -11.20 44.18 14.65
CA ALA A 239 -12.12 44.10 13.52
C ALA A 239 -12.64 42.67 13.28
N PHE A 240 -11.80 41.65 13.47
CA PHE A 240 -12.23 40.26 13.33
C PHE A 240 -13.15 39.84 14.48
N ALA A 241 -12.80 40.21 15.73
CA ALA A 241 -13.63 39.93 16.90
C ALA A 241 -15.03 40.58 16.80
N ASP A 242 -15.12 41.80 16.27
CA ASP A 242 -16.39 42.51 16.10
C ASP A 242 -17.28 41.84 15.05
N VAL A 243 -16.70 41.33 13.95
CA VAL A 243 -17.43 40.53 12.95
C VAL A 243 -17.97 39.23 13.57
N LEU A 244 -17.19 38.56 14.42
CA LEU A 244 -17.64 37.34 15.09
C LEU A 244 -18.85 37.60 16.01
N VAL A 245 -18.80 38.68 16.79
CA VAL A 245 -19.91 39.08 17.67
C VAL A 245 -21.14 39.48 16.84
N ALA A 246 -20.96 40.21 15.74
CA ALA A 246 -22.05 40.59 14.84
C ALA A 246 -22.76 39.38 14.21
N LYS A 247 -22.03 38.28 13.97
CA LYS A 247 -22.57 37.00 13.51
C LYS A 247 -23.17 36.13 14.63
N GLY A 248 -23.07 36.55 15.89
CA GLY A 248 -23.64 35.85 17.05
C GLY A 248 -22.75 34.76 17.66
N TYR A 249 -21.44 34.76 17.36
CA TYR A 249 -20.48 33.86 18.00
C TYR A 249 -20.08 34.39 19.38
N THR A 250 -19.96 33.49 20.37
CA THR A 250 -19.70 33.84 21.77
C THR A 250 -18.32 33.42 22.26
N ARG A 251 -17.64 32.52 21.53
CA ARG A 251 -16.32 32.02 21.89
C ARG A 251 -15.40 31.89 20.68
N LEU A 252 -14.15 32.33 20.82
CA LEU A 252 -13.07 32.18 19.85
C LEU A 252 -11.94 31.36 20.50
N VAL A 253 -11.59 30.23 19.90
CA VAL A 253 -10.50 29.36 20.37
C VAL A 253 -9.47 29.24 19.26
N MET A 254 -8.21 29.56 19.57
CA MET A 254 -7.11 29.59 18.61
C MET A 254 -6.03 28.58 18.96
N GLN A 255 -5.77 27.63 18.07
CA GLN A 255 -4.56 26.82 18.09
C GLN A 255 -3.46 27.54 17.30
N ILE A 256 -2.42 27.99 18.00
CA ILE A 256 -1.31 28.76 17.42
C ILE A 256 -0.10 27.91 17.00
N GLY A 257 -0.06 26.62 17.33
CA GLY A 257 0.99 25.69 16.89
C GLY A 257 2.40 26.15 17.26
N ARG A 258 3.31 26.17 16.28
CA ARG A 258 4.69 26.69 16.40
C ARG A 258 4.83 28.17 16.05
N ALA A 259 3.74 28.94 16.03
CA ALA A 259 3.82 30.39 15.81
C ALA A 259 4.76 31.03 16.83
N GLU A 260 5.56 32.02 16.41
CA GLU A 260 6.37 32.83 17.32
C GLU A 260 5.54 33.98 17.89
N TYR A 261 4.58 34.47 17.09
CA TYR A 261 3.67 35.50 17.53
C TYR A 261 2.66 34.94 18.55
N ARG A 262 2.62 35.55 19.74
CA ARG A 262 1.57 35.30 20.75
C ARG A 262 0.52 36.42 20.64
N PRO A 263 -0.80 36.09 20.65
CA PRO A 263 -1.85 37.10 20.67
C PRO A 263 -1.63 38.10 21.82
N ARG A 264 -1.73 39.40 21.52
CA ARG A 264 -1.47 40.50 22.47
C ARG A 264 -2.48 41.64 22.33
N ARG A 265 -3.32 41.65 21.30
CA ARG A 265 -4.29 42.73 21.06
C ARG A 265 -5.64 42.41 21.68
N LEU A 266 -6.17 41.21 21.47
CA LEU A 266 -7.46 40.79 22.06
C LEU A 266 -7.32 40.36 23.52
N LEU A 267 -6.15 39.81 23.88
CA LEU A 267 -5.84 39.38 25.24
C LEU A 267 -4.64 40.18 25.78
N PRO A 268 -4.64 40.56 27.07
CA PRO A 268 -3.47 41.14 27.70
C PRO A 268 -2.24 40.22 27.56
N PRO A 269 -1.02 40.78 27.43
CA PRO A 269 0.19 39.97 27.37
C PRO A 269 0.27 39.03 28.59
N ASN A 270 0.61 37.76 28.35
CA ASN A 270 0.67 36.65 29.32
C ASN A 270 -0.66 36.04 29.79
N ARG A 271 -1.80 36.42 29.21
CA ARG A 271 -3.10 35.78 29.51
C ARG A 271 -3.55 34.89 28.35
N ARG A 272 -3.75 33.60 28.61
CA ARG A 272 -4.19 32.60 27.60
C ARG A 272 -5.70 32.57 27.36
N THR A 273 -6.47 33.05 28.32
CA THR A 273 -7.94 33.13 28.27
C THR A 273 -8.41 34.49 28.76
N GLY A 274 -9.48 35.00 28.19
CA GLY A 274 -10.07 36.26 28.61
C GLY A 274 -11.42 36.51 27.93
N ARG A 275 -12.17 37.48 28.45
CA ARG A 275 -13.42 37.92 27.84
C ARG A 275 -13.27 39.37 27.43
N LEU A 276 -13.58 39.65 26.17
CA LEU A 276 -13.57 41.00 25.62
C LEU A 276 -14.76 41.82 26.13
N HIS A 277 -14.67 43.15 26.01
CA HIS A 277 -15.74 44.08 26.40
C HIS A 277 -17.05 43.86 25.63
N ASN A 278 -16.94 43.35 24.39
CA ASN A 278 -18.07 42.97 23.54
C ASN A 278 -18.66 41.57 23.88
N GLY A 279 -18.21 40.95 24.98
CA GLY A 279 -18.75 39.68 25.49
C GLY A 279 -18.11 38.41 24.92
N LEU A 280 -17.25 38.51 23.91
CA LEU A 280 -16.58 37.37 23.27
C LEU A 280 -15.52 36.76 24.21
N ALA A 281 -15.63 35.45 24.48
CA ALA A 281 -14.60 34.71 25.21
C ALA A 281 -13.50 34.26 24.25
N VAL A 282 -12.26 34.68 24.49
CA VAL A 282 -11.10 34.35 23.65
C VAL A 282 -10.14 33.45 24.42
N GLU A 283 -9.70 32.39 23.77
CA GLU A 283 -8.73 31.43 24.29
C GLU A 283 -7.72 31.05 23.23
N TYR A 284 -6.46 30.84 23.62
CA TYR A 284 -5.47 30.23 22.73
C TYR A 284 -4.58 29.19 23.43
N PHE A 285 -4.15 28.21 22.65
CA PHE A 285 -3.20 27.18 23.07
C PHE A 285 -2.25 26.83 21.92
N GLU A 286 -1.11 26.22 22.25
CA GLU A 286 -0.07 25.87 21.28
C GLU A 286 -0.40 24.54 20.59
N PHE A 287 -0.51 23.47 21.38
CA PHE A 287 -0.84 22.13 20.91
C PHE A 287 -1.89 21.47 21.81
N ALA A 288 -2.75 20.66 21.21
CA ALA A 288 -3.66 19.77 21.91
C ALA A 288 -3.39 18.33 21.45
N PRO A 289 -3.55 17.32 22.33
CA PRO A 289 -3.39 15.90 21.97
C PRO A 289 -4.35 15.44 20.86
N SER A 290 -5.54 16.05 20.80
CA SER A 290 -6.53 15.81 19.76
C SER A 290 -7.31 17.10 19.46
N LEU A 291 -7.50 17.39 18.17
CA LEU A 291 -8.31 18.51 17.70
C LEU A 291 -9.77 18.13 17.44
N ALA A 292 -10.09 16.83 17.46
CA ALA A 292 -11.39 16.32 17.09
C ALA A 292 -12.53 16.89 17.97
N GLU A 293 -12.32 17.08 19.27
CA GLU A 293 -13.33 17.67 20.17
C GLU A 293 -13.59 19.15 19.89
N HIS A 294 -12.52 19.90 19.60
CA HIS A 294 -12.60 21.31 19.23
C HIS A 294 -13.31 21.49 17.90
N LEU A 295 -13.00 20.63 16.91
CA LEU A 295 -13.69 20.62 15.62
C LEU A 295 -15.15 20.19 15.74
N ARG A 296 -15.47 19.21 16.58
CA ARG A 296 -16.85 18.76 16.79
C ARG A 296 -17.73 19.82 17.45
N SER A 297 -17.18 20.60 18.38
CA SER A 297 -17.90 21.65 19.12
C SER A 297 -17.91 23.00 18.39
N ALA A 298 -17.09 23.17 17.36
CA ALA A 298 -17.03 24.39 16.58
C ALA A 298 -18.28 24.58 15.71
N ALA A 299 -18.85 25.77 15.76
CA ALA A 299 -19.88 26.24 14.83
C ALA A 299 -19.26 26.75 13.51
N LEU A 300 -18.01 27.20 13.55
CA LEU A 300 -17.22 27.62 12.40
C LEU A 300 -15.76 27.22 12.62
N VAL A 301 -15.13 26.64 11.61
CA VAL A 301 -13.70 26.30 11.63
C VAL A 301 -12.97 27.22 10.65
N VAL A 302 -11.92 27.88 11.13
CA VAL A 302 -10.95 28.60 10.29
C VAL A 302 -9.65 27.82 10.33
N SER A 303 -9.20 27.29 9.20
CA SER A 303 -7.99 26.47 9.14
C SER A 303 -6.98 27.06 8.19
N HIS A 304 -5.69 26.91 8.50
CA HIS A 304 -4.68 26.95 7.46
C HIS A 304 -4.96 25.87 6.39
N ALA A 305 -4.47 26.04 5.17
CA ALA A 305 -4.70 25.11 4.06
C ALA A 305 -3.97 23.75 4.19
N GLY A 306 -3.79 23.23 5.41
CA GLY A 306 -3.33 21.87 5.65
C GLY A 306 -4.41 20.85 5.29
N SER A 307 -4.11 19.93 4.38
CA SER A 307 -5.07 18.93 3.87
C SER A 307 -5.70 18.10 4.98
N GLY A 308 -4.94 17.70 6.01
CA GLY A 308 -5.47 16.96 7.15
C GLY A 308 -6.58 17.69 7.89
N SER A 309 -6.36 18.96 8.24
CA SER A 309 -7.32 19.80 8.95
C SER A 309 -8.56 20.12 8.10
N ILE A 310 -8.38 20.33 6.79
CA ILE A 310 -9.49 20.53 5.85
C ILE A 310 -10.41 19.31 5.84
N PHE A 311 -9.86 18.13 5.56
CA PHE A 311 -10.70 16.93 5.44
C PHE A 311 -11.29 16.47 6.77
N GLU A 312 -10.62 16.72 7.90
CA GLU A 312 -11.17 16.43 9.22
C GLU A 312 -12.40 17.31 9.52
N ALA A 313 -12.34 18.61 9.22
CA ALA A 313 -13.48 19.52 9.36
C ALA A 313 -14.63 19.19 8.39
N LEU A 314 -14.31 18.89 7.13
CA LEU A 314 -15.28 18.50 6.11
C LEU A 314 -16.00 17.19 6.46
N ARG A 315 -15.29 16.19 6.99
CA ARG A 315 -15.89 14.92 7.47
C ARG A 315 -16.85 15.13 8.62
N LEU A 316 -16.59 16.11 9.48
CA LEU A 316 -17.47 16.50 10.57
C LEU A 316 -18.62 17.42 10.12
N ARG A 317 -18.72 17.71 8.81
CA ARG A 317 -19.73 18.59 8.20
C ARG A 317 -19.78 19.97 8.86
N ARG A 318 -18.60 20.49 9.23
CA ARG A 318 -18.48 21.82 9.83
C ARG A 318 -18.21 22.87 8.76
N PRO A 319 -18.88 24.04 8.83
CA PRO A 319 -18.54 25.18 7.98
C PRO A 319 -17.05 25.51 8.12
N LEU A 320 -16.37 25.59 6.98
CA LEU A 320 -14.91 25.71 6.91
C LEU A 320 -14.51 26.92 6.07
N VAL A 321 -13.65 27.76 6.64
CA VAL A 321 -12.92 28.81 5.93
C VAL A 321 -11.45 28.43 5.91
N VAL A 322 -10.87 28.37 4.72
CA VAL A 322 -9.47 28.00 4.52
C VAL A 322 -8.65 29.25 4.20
N VAL A 323 -7.54 29.44 4.93
CA VAL A 323 -6.57 30.50 4.67
C VAL A 323 -5.23 29.87 4.26
N PRO A 324 -4.90 29.86 2.95
CA PRO A 324 -3.62 29.35 2.47
C PRO A 324 -2.46 30.20 2.98
N ASN A 325 -1.33 29.56 3.31
CA ASN A 325 -0.11 30.28 3.68
C ASN A 325 0.77 30.48 2.43
N PRO A 326 0.92 31.72 1.92
CA PRO A 326 1.71 31.98 0.71
C PRO A 326 3.22 31.81 0.92
N LEU A 327 3.69 31.69 2.17
CA LEU A 327 5.12 31.58 2.51
C LEU A 327 5.62 30.13 2.54
N LEU A 328 4.72 29.13 2.51
CA LEU A 328 5.11 27.72 2.41
C LEU A 328 5.25 27.37 0.93
N MET A 329 6.44 26.94 0.50
CA MET A 329 6.73 26.60 -0.89
C MET A 329 5.77 25.51 -1.42
N ASP A 330 5.43 25.68 -2.70
CA ASP A 330 4.49 24.94 -3.54
C ASP A 330 3.02 25.35 -3.35
N ASN A 331 2.48 26.10 -4.33
CA ASN A 331 1.10 26.63 -4.44
C ASN A 331 -0.04 25.58 -4.34
N HIS A 332 0.28 24.32 -4.03
CA HIS A 332 -0.69 23.22 -3.89
C HIS A 332 -1.73 23.48 -2.79
N GLN A 333 -1.39 24.26 -1.76
CA GLN A 333 -2.34 24.67 -0.73
C GLN A 333 -3.47 25.55 -1.29
N VAL A 334 -3.12 26.48 -2.19
CA VAL A 334 -4.06 27.36 -2.86
C VAL A 334 -4.89 26.55 -3.85
N GLU A 335 -4.26 25.67 -4.64
CA GLU A 335 -4.95 24.81 -5.61
C GLU A 335 -6.04 23.94 -4.95
N LEU A 336 -5.73 23.35 -3.78
CA LEU A 336 -6.69 22.55 -3.02
C LEU A 336 -7.86 23.40 -2.50
N ALA A 337 -7.57 24.58 -1.95
CA ALA A 337 -8.59 25.50 -1.43
C ALA A 337 -9.51 25.99 -2.56
N ASP A 338 -8.94 26.46 -3.67
CA ASP A 338 -9.68 26.96 -4.84
C ASP A 338 -10.58 25.87 -5.44
N LYS A 339 -10.08 24.63 -5.52
CA LYS A 339 -10.86 23.53 -6.09
C LYS A 339 -12.05 23.16 -5.21
N LEU A 340 -11.85 23.08 -3.89
CA LEU A 340 -12.93 22.78 -2.95
C LEU A 340 -13.94 23.93 -2.83
N GLU A 341 -13.50 25.17 -2.98
CA GLU A 341 -14.39 26.34 -3.06
C GLU A 341 -15.24 26.32 -4.34
N ARG A 342 -14.65 26.03 -5.50
CA ARG A 342 -15.41 25.87 -6.76
C ARG A 342 -16.44 24.74 -6.71
N MET A 343 -16.15 23.69 -5.95
CA MET A 343 -17.09 22.60 -5.70
C MET A 343 -18.16 22.96 -4.66
N GLY A 344 -18.04 24.11 -3.97
CA GLY A 344 -19.00 24.59 -2.99
C GLY A 344 -18.90 23.91 -1.63
N HIS A 345 -17.74 23.35 -1.27
CA HIS A 345 -17.54 22.65 0.01
C HIS A 345 -16.96 23.55 1.12
N LEU A 346 -16.27 24.63 0.77
CA LEU A 346 -15.65 25.56 1.72
C LEU A 346 -15.53 26.97 1.12
N TYR A 347 -15.15 27.94 1.94
CA TYR A 347 -14.76 29.28 1.49
C TYR A 347 -13.23 29.47 1.60
N ALA A 348 -12.60 30.03 0.58
CA ALA A 348 -11.19 30.40 0.62
C ALA A 348 -11.05 31.88 0.98
N ALA A 349 -10.08 32.21 1.82
CA ALA A 349 -9.79 33.59 2.21
C ALA A 349 -8.28 33.82 2.27
N THR A 350 -7.86 35.08 2.16
CA THR A 350 -6.49 35.50 2.48
C THR A 350 -6.45 36.09 3.88
N THR A 351 -5.26 36.34 4.41
CA THR A 351 -5.11 36.98 5.72
C THR A 351 -5.77 38.35 5.80
N ASP A 352 -5.86 39.06 4.67
CA ASP A 352 -6.46 40.40 4.60
C ASP A 352 -7.98 40.36 4.37
N THR A 353 -8.49 39.37 3.64
CA THR A 353 -9.93 39.25 3.34
C THR A 353 -10.71 38.40 4.33
N LEU A 354 -10.04 37.74 5.28
CA LEU A 354 -10.64 36.82 6.25
C LEU A 354 -11.87 37.41 6.97
N ALA A 355 -11.78 38.64 7.47
CA ALA A 355 -12.89 39.28 8.17
C ALA A 355 -14.11 39.53 7.25
N GLN A 356 -13.86 39.89 5.99
CA GLN A 356 -14.91 40.13 5.00
C GLN A 356 -15.60 38.82 4.60
N VAL A 357 -14.82 37.75 4.39
CA VAL A 357 -15.34 36.43 4.03
C VAL A 357 -16.20 35.88 5.18
N VAL A 358 -15.73 35.97 6.43
CA VAL A 358 -16.53 35.54 7.59
C VAL A 358 -17.80 36.39 7.77
N ALA A 359 -17.76 37.68 7.46
CA ALA A 359 -18.95 38.53 7.46
C ALA A 359 -19.96 38.15 6.36
N GLY A 360 -19.49 37.74 5.18
CA GLY A 360 -20.32 37.30 4.06
C GLY A 360 -20.75 35.82 4.12
N LEU A 361 -20.17 35.03 5.02
CA LEU A 361 -20.40 33.59 5.08
C LEU A 361 -21.84 33.25 5.48
N ASP A 362 -22.48 32.43 4.65
CA ASP A 362 -23.70 31.71 4.94
C ASP A 362 -23.37 30.22 5.03
N SER A 363 -23.69 29.57 6.15
CA SER A 363 -23.39 28.15 6.34
C SER A 363 -24.34 27.23 5.59
N ARG A 364 -25.48 27.75 5.09
CA ARG A 364 -26.52 26.97 4.40
C ARG A 364 -26.21 26.73 2.92
N THR A 365 -25.33 27.52 2.33
CA THR A 365 -24.93 27.42 0.92
C THR A 365 -23.87 26.33 0.68
N LEU A 366 -23.22 25.85 1.74
CA LEU A 366 -22.15 24.85 1.65
C LEU A 366 -22.73 23.45 1.43
N THR A 367 -22.22 22.79 0.40
CA THR A 367 -22.54 21.39 0.11
C THR A 367 -21.74 20.46 1.05
N PRO A 368 -22.39 19.50 1.72
CA PRO A 368 -21.70 18.51 2.53
C PRO A 368 -20.68 17.72 1.71
N TYR A 369 -19.49 17.51 2.26
CA TYR A 369 -18.47 16.68 1.63
C TYR A 369 -18.68 15.21 1.99
N ASP A 370 -18.87 14.37 0.99
CA ASP A 370 -18.94 12.92 1.17
C ASP A 370 -17.56 12.29 0.96
N LYS A 371 -17.20 11.35 1.85
CA LYS A 371 -15.93 10.63 1.76
C LYS A 371 -15.90 9.85 0.44
N GLY A 372 -14.92 10.14 -0.42
CA GLY A 372 -14.68 9.35 -1.62
C GLY A 372 -14.46 7.88 -1.29
N ASP A 373 -15.06 6.98 -2.06
CA ASP A 373 -14.89 5.53 -1.91
C ASP A 373 -13.45 5.14 -2.28
N PRO A 374 -12.61 4.69 -1.33
CA PRO A 374 -11.26 4.26 -1.63
C PRO A 374 -11.27 3.06 -2.59
N ALA A 375 -12.27 2.20 -2.53
CA ALA A 375 -12.40 1.08 -3.46
C ALA A 375 -12.71 1.58 -4.87
N GLY A 376 -13.66 2.50 -5.04
CA GLY A 376 -13.97 3.15 -6.31
C GLY A 376 -12.85 4.03 -6.86
N ILE A 377 -12.04 4.67 -6.00
CA ILE A 377 -10.84 5.39 -6.40
C ILE A 377 -9.75 4.42 -6.81
N VAL A 378 -9.52 3.34 -6.06
CA VAL A 378 -8.61 2.26 -6.45
C VAL A 378 -9.08 1.64 -7.76
N LEU A 379 -10.37 1.43 -7.98
CA LEU A 379 -10.93 0.87 -9.20
C LEU A 379 -10.82 1.84 -10.39
N ARG A 380 -11.01 3.15 -10.15
CA ARG A 380 -10.79 4.21 -11.15
C ARG A 380 -9.31 4.45 -11.43
N ILE A 381 -8.45 4.28 -10.43
CA ILE A 381 -7.00 4.32 -10.56
C ILE A 381 -6.55 3.07 -11.29
N ASP A 382 -7.06 1.89 -10.98
CA ASP A 382 -6.77 0.62 -11.64
C ASP A 382 -7.31 0.61 -13.09
N GLU A 383 -8.44 1.26 -13.34
CA GLU A 383 -8.99 1.51 -14.68
C GLU A 383 -8.14 2.55 -15.45
N ALA A 384 -7.69 3.62 -14.78
CA ALA A 384 -6.83 4.64 -15.37
C ALA A 384 -5.35 4.21 -15.54
N VAL A 385 -4.89 3.28 -14.71
CA VAL A 385 -3.53 2.72 -14.64
C VAL A 385 -3.49 1.33 -15.32
N GLY A 386 -4.63 0.78 -15.74
CA GLY A 386 -4.73 -0.44 -16.55
C GLY A 386 -4.47 -1.75 -15.79
N VAL A 387 -4.45 -1.75 -14.46
CA VAL A 387 -4.25 -2.94 -13.63
C VAL A 387 -5.59 -3.67 -13.51
N ARG A 388 -5.91 -4.54 -14.46
CA ARG A 388 -7.03 -5.47 -14.27
C ARG A 388 -6.63 -6.53 -13.24
N PRO A 389 -7.44 -6.81 -12.21
CA PRO A 389 -7.33 -8.09 -11.52
C PRO A 389 -7.51 -9.21 -12.56
N LYS A 390 -6.72 -10.31 -12.44
CA LYS A 390 -6.77 -11.43 -13.39
C LYS A 390 -8.24 -11.80 -13.63
N PRO A 391 -8.77 -11.69 -14.87
CA PRO A 391 -10.19 -11.93 -15.14
C PRO A 391 -10.66 -13.29 -14.62
N LEU A 392 -9.76 -14.28 -14.64
CA LEU A 392 -9.99 -15.64 -14.19
C LEU A 392 -10.07 -15.78 -12.65
N LEU A 393 -9.26 -15.02 -11.89
CA LEU A 393 -9.31 -15.04 -10.43
C LEU A 393 -10.62 -14.42 -9.93
N MET A 394 -11.02 -13.29 -10.50
CA MET A 394 -12.32 -12.68 -10.19
C MET A 394 -13.48 -13.55 -10.64
N PHE A 395 -13.35 -14.24 -11.77
CA PHE A 395 -14.35 -15.21 -12.22
C PHE A 395 -14.56 -16.34 -11.20
N PHE A 396 -13.48 -16.93 -10.67
CA PHE A 396 -13.60 -18.01 -9.67
C PHE A 396 -14.03 -17.50 -8.29
N GLU A 397 -13.62 -16.30 -7.88
CA GLU A 397 -14.12 -15.68 -6.64
C GLU A 397 -15.62 -15.37 -6.72
N GLN A 398 -16.09 -14.83 -7.85
CA GLN A 398 -17.51 -14.60 -8.10
C GLN A 398 -18.29 -15.92 -8.20
N ALA A 399 -17.73 -16.94 -8.85
CA ALA A 399 -18.35 -18.26 -8.94
C ALA A 399 -18.49 -18.92 -7.56
N ARG A 400 -17.48 -18.77 -6.68
CA ARG A 400 -17.52 -19.23 -5.29
C ARG A 400 -18.63 -18.53 -4.50
N GLU A 401 -18.68 -17.20 -4.56
CA GLU A 401 -19.70 -16.43 -3.84
C GLU A 401 -21.12 -16.72 -4.33
N GLN A 402 -21.29 -16.88 -5.64
CA GLN A 402 -22.58 -17.20 -6.24
C GLN A 402 -23.05 -18.60 -5.82
N ALA A 403 -22.16 -19.60 -5.88
CA ALA A 403 -22.45 -20.96 -5.44
C ALA A 403 -22.76 -21.03 -3.93
N GLU A 404 -22.06 -20.24 -3.11
CA GLU A 404 -22.34 -20.10 -1.67
C GLU A 404 -23.74 -19.50 -1.42
N ARG A 405 -24.15 -18.48 -2.19
CA ARG A 405 -25.49 -17.89 -2.10
C ARG A 405 -26.57 -18.86 -2.54
N GLU A 406 -26.35 -19.58 -3.63
CA GLU A 406 -27.28 -20.61 -4.15
C GLU A 406 -27.49 -21.71 -3.11
N PHE A 407 -26.42 -22.19 -2.47
CA PHE A 407 -26.52 -23.18 -1.40
C PHE A 407 -27.20 -22.63 -0.13
N LYS A 408 -26.93 -21.37 0.25
CA LYS A 408 -27.65 -20.72 1.37
C LYS A 408 -29.15 -20.59 1.10
N ALA A 409 -29.54 -20.39 -0.16
CA ALA A 409 -30.94 -20.34 -0.56
C ALA A 409 -31.60 -21.73 -0.60
N ASN A 410 -30.83 -22.77 -0.98
CA ASN A 410 -31.28 -24.16 -0.97
C ASN A 410 -30.21 -25.10 -0.40
N ASN A 411 -30.36 -25.46 0.88
CA ASN A 411 -29.39 -26.26 1.64
C ASN A 411 -29.32 -27.75 1.21
N GLN A 412 -30.08 -28.15 0.19
CA GLN A 412 -30.05 -29.49 -0.41
C GLN A 412 -29.55 -29.48 -1.86
N ASP A 413 -29.02 -28.36 -2.36
CA ASP A 413 -28.50 -28.28 -3.72
C ASP A 413 -27.07 -28.84 -3.84
N ALA A 414 -26.97 -30.10 -4.26
CA ALA A 414 -25.69 -30.78 -4.52
C ALA A 414 -24.89 -30.14 -5.68
N MET A 415 -25.56 -29.51 -6.66
CA MET A 415 -24.90 -28.82 -7.76
C MET A 415 -24.22 -27.55 -7.26
N ALA A 416 -24.87 -26.78 -6.39
CA ALA A 416 -24.28 -25.59 -5.78
C ALA A 416 -23.02 -25.94 -4.97
N LEU A 417 -23.04 -27.01 -4.19
CA LEU A 417 -21.86 -27.50 -3.46
C LEU A 417 -20.73 -27.95 -4.40
N THR A 418 -21.06 -28.62 -5.51
CA THR A 418 -20.07 -29.05 -6.51
C THR A 418 -19.42 -27.85 -7.20
N LYS A 419 -20.19 -26.81 -7.54
CA LYS A 419 -19.65 -25.55 -8.08
C LYS A 419 -18.79 -24.80 -7.06
N TRP A 420 -19.22 -24.78 -5.79
CA TRP A 420 -18.47 -24.15 -4.71
C TRP A 420 -17.12 -24.82 -4.51
N GLY A 421 -17.09 -26.15 -4.35
CA GLY A 421 -15.85 -26.91 -4.24
C GLY A 421 -14.95 -26.75 -5.46
N GLY A 422 -15.52 -26.75 -6.67
CA GLY A 422 -14.76 -26.54 -7.91
C GLY A 422 -14.09 -25.17 -7.98
N ALA A 423 -14.81 -24.10 -7.60
CA ALA A 423 -14.25 -22.75 -7.54
C ALA A 423 -13.14 -22.64 -6.47
N LEU A 424 -13.31 -23.27 -5.30
CA LEU A 424 -12.28 -23.31 -4.27
C LEU A 424 -11.02 -24.05 -4.75
N LEU A 425 -11.18 -25.17 -5.44
CA LEU A 425 -10.07 -25.95 -5.98
C LEU A 425 -9.28 -25.15 -7.02
N GLU A 426 -9.96 -24.45 -7.95
CA GLU A 426 -9.31 -23.57 -8.92
C GLU A 426 -8.59 -22.39 -8.23
N LEU A 427 -9.21 -21.79 -7.21
CA LEU A 427 -8.57 -20.73 -6.42
C LEU A 427 -7.33 -21.21 -5.68
N ALA A 428 -7.33 -22.44 -5.16
CA ALA A 428 -6.19 -23.03 -4.47
C ALA A 428 -4.94 -23.13 -5.36
N HIS A 429 -5.11 -23.39 -6.67
CA HIS A 429 -4.00 -23.41 -7.64
C HIS A 429 -3.32 -22.04 -7.83
N PHE A 430 -4.00 -20.94 -7.47
CA PHE A 430 -3.44 -19.58 -7.49
C PHE A 430 -2.82 -19.15 -6.15
N ARG A 431 -2.86 -20.00 -5.11
CA ARG A 431 -2.29 -19.75 -3.79
C ARG A 431 -1.05 -20.63 -3.56
N GLN A 432 -0.25 -20.30 -2.55
CA GLN A 432 0.97 -21.03 -2.20
C GLN A 432 1.01 -21.37 -0.70
N GLY A 433 1.66 -22.49 -0.37
CA GLY A 433 1.85 -22.93 1.01
C GLY A 433 0.55 -23.39 1.68
N ASN A 434 0.44 -23.20 2.99
CA ASN A 434 -0.67 -23.71 3.81
C ASN A 434 -2.04 -23.19 3.35
N GLU A 435 -2.12 -21.99 2.77
CA GLU A 435 -3.40 -21.44 2.27
C GLU A 435 -3.97 -22.26 1.10
N ALA A 436 -3.12 -22.83 0.24
CA ALA A 436 -3.60 -23.70 -0.84
C ALA A 436 -4.12 -25.04 -0.27
N TYR A 437 -3.46 -25.54 0.78
CA TYR A 437 -3.83 -26.78 1.45
C TYR A 437 -5.19 -26.64 2.16
N ASP A 438 -5.39 -25.58 2.94
CA ASP A 438 -6.67 -25.29 3.63
C ASP A 438 -7.84 -25.17 2.65
N MET A 439 -7.61 -24.51 1.50
CA MET A 439 -8.63 -24.35 0.46
C MET A 439 -8.98 -25.67 -0.25
N ILE A 440 -8.01 -26.57 -0.42
CA ILE A 440 -8.25 -27.90 -0.99
C ILE A 440 -9.03 -28.76 0.00
N GLU A 441 -8.70 -28.72 1.30
CA GLU A 441 -9.48 -29.41 2.33
C GLU A 441 -10.92 -28.90 2.40
N GLU A 442 -11.12 -27.58 2.31
CA GLU A 442 -12.47 -27.01 2.25
C GLU A 442 -13.21 -27.49 1.00
N ALA A 443 -12.55 -27.53 -0.17
CA ALA A 443 -13.14 -28.04 -1.41
C ALA A 443 -13.56 -29.51 -1.28
N ILE A 444 -12.71 -30.37 -0.71
CA ILE A 444 -12.99 -31.79 -0.44
C ILE A 444 -14.24 -31.91 0.45
N ALA A 445 -14.31 -31.16 1.54
CA ALA A 445 -15.47 -31.17 2.42
C ALA A 445 -16.77 -30.77 1.69
N LYS A 446 -16.71 -29.83 0.73
CA LYS A 446 -17.88 -29.47 -0.09
C LYS A 446 -18.27 -30.56 -1.08
N PHE A 447 -17.31 -31.26 -1.69
CA PHE A 447 -17.60 -32.38 -2.59
C PHE A 447 -18.17 -33.58 -1.83
N GLU A 448 -17.64 -33.91 -0.66
CA GLU A 448 -18.17 -34.97 0.21
C GLU A 448 -19.61 -34.65 0.65
N GLN A 449 -19.89 -33.38 1.00
CA GLN A 449 -21.25 -32.91 1.28
C GLN A 449 -22.17 -33.05 0.06
N ALA A 450 -21.69 -32.74 -1.15
CA ALA A 450 -22.46 -32.93 -2.38
C ALA A 450 -22.79 -34.41 -2.61
N LEU A 451 -21.84 -35.32 -2.36
CA LEU A 451 -22.02 -36.76 -2.50
C LEU A 451 -22.88 -37.39 -1.40
N ALA A 452 -22.93 -36.78 -0.21
CA ALA A 452 -23.87 -37.17 0.84
C ALA A 452 -25.33 -36.85 0.46
N ILE A 453 -25.55 -35.81 -0.35
CA ILE A 453 -26.87 -35.47 -0.88
C ILE A 453 -27.21 -36.33 -2.11
N ASP A 454 -26.27 -36.46 -3.06
CA ASP A 454 -26.42 -37.29 -4.26
C ASP A 454 -25.17 -38.14 -4.51
N ALA A 455 -25.24 -39.40 -4.09
CA ALA A 455 -24.14 -40.36 -4.20
C ALA A 455 -23.87 -40.83 -5.64
N ARG A 456 -24.79 -40.60 -6.58
CA ARG A 456 -24.63 -41.00 -8.00
C ARG A 456 -24.12 -39.85 -8.88
N ARG A 457 -23.71 -38.75 -8.25
CA ARG A 457 -23.21 -37.55 -8.90
C ARG A 457 -21.78 -37.72 -9.40
N HIS A 458 -21.64 -38.03 -10.69
CA HIS A 458 -20.35 -38.32 -11.32
C HIS A 458 -19.41 -37.10 -11.42
N ASP A 459 -19.94 -35.89 -11.60
CA ASP A 459 -19.16 -34.63 -11.64
C ASP A 459 -18.52 -34.31 -10.29
N ALA A 460 -19.24 -34.51 -9.18
CA ALA A 460 -18.68 -34.35 -7.83
C ALA A 460 -17.60 -35.38 -7.52
N LEU A 461 -17.78 -36.65 -7.94
CA LEU A 461 -16.76 -37.71 -7.81
C LEU A 461 -15.49 -37.38 -8.61
N TRP A 462 -15.65 -36.85 -9.82
CA TRP A 462 -14.50 -36.44 -10.64
C TRP A 462 -13.75 -35.25 -10.02
N CYS A 463 -14.46 -34.22 -9.56
CA CYS A 463 -13.85 -33.08 -8.89
C CYS A 463 -13.17 -33.46 -7.56
N LEU A 464 -13.76 -34.40 -6.81
CA LEU A 464 -13.16 -34.95 -5.59
C LEU A 464 -11.86 -35.71 -5.88
N GLY A 465 -11.82 -36.50 -6.96
CA GLY A 465 -10.60 -37.18 -7.40
C GLY A 465 -9.48 -36.20 -7.77
N ASN A 466 -9.82 -35.08 -8.42
CA ASN A 466 -8.86 -34.02 -8.72
C ASN A 466 -8.35 -33.35 -7.44
N ALA A 467 -9.22 -33.08 -6.46
CA ALA A 467 -8.82 -32.46 -5.20
C ALA A 467 -7.86 -33.36 -4.40
N TYR A 468 -8.15 -34.66 -4.28
CA TYR A 468 -7.22 -35.61 -3.64
C TYR A 468 -5.90 -35.74 -4.40
N THR A 469 -5.93 -35.68 -5.74
CA THR A 469 -4.69 -35.68 -6.55
C THR A 469 -3.83 -34.46 -6.22
N SER A 470 -4.42 -33.26 -6.16
CA SER A 470 -3.72 -32.03 -5.77
C SER A 470 -3.17 -32.11 -4.34
N GLN A 471 -3.91 -32.70 -3.40
CA GLN A 471 -3.46 -32.90 -2.02
C GLN A 471 -2.30 -33.90 -1.92
N GLY A 472 -2.32 -34.97 -2.72
CA GLY A 472 -1.22 -35.94 -2.82
C GLY A 472 0.08 -35.30 -3.28
N PHE A 473 0.04 -34.41 -4.27
CA PHE A 473 1.23 -33.68 -4.75
C PHE A 473 1.74 -32.61 -3.77
N LEU A 474 0.88 -32.06 -2.92
CA LEU A 474 1.25 -31.08 -1.89
C LEU A 474 1.74 -31.74 -0.58
N SER A 475 1.55 -33.05 -0.43
CA SER A 475 1.99 -33.78 0.75
C SER A 475 3.51 -33.89 0.81
N ALA A 476 4.09 -33.71 2.00
CA ALA A 476 5.54 -33.83 2.20
C ALA A 476 5.99 -35.30 2.31
N GLU A 477 5.13 -36.16 2.87
CA GLU A 477 5.42 -37.57 3.12
C GLU A 477 4.87 -38.46 2.00
N ALA A 478 5.69 -39.38 1.50
CA ALA A 478 5.31 -40.29 0.43
C ALA A 478 4.19 -41.26 0.82
N ALA A 479 4.10 -41.64 2.11
CA ALA A 479 3.04 -42.52 2.60
C ALA A 479 1.67 -41.84 2.51
N SER A 480 1.55 -40.61 3.01
CA SER A 480 0.32 -39.82 2.94
C SER A 480 -0.04 -39.46 1.49
N ALA A 481 0.94 -39.13 0.65
CA ALA A 481 0.71 -38.83 -0.77
C ALA A 481 0.07 -40.02 -1.50
N ASN A 482 0.59 -41.24 -1.28
CA ASN A 482 0.04 -42.45 -1.89
C ASN A 482 -1.40 -42.75 -1.43
N GLU A 483 -1.71 -42.51 -0.15
CA GLU A 483 -3.09 -42.66 0.36
C GLU A 483 -4.06 -41.73 -0.39
N TYR A 484 -3.66 -40.48 -0.65
CA TYR A 484 -4.46 -39.55 -1.44
C TYR A 484 -4.58 -39.95 -2.91
N PHE A 485 -3.52 -40.49 -3.52
CA PHE A 485 -3.59 -41.01 -4.90
C PHE A 485 -4.50 -42.22 -5.03
N ASP A 486 -4.51 -43.11 -4.03
CA ASP A 486 -5.42 -44.26 -4.00
C ASP A 486 -6.88 -43.79 -3.89
N LYS A 487 -7.17 -42.86 -2.97
CA LYS A 487 -8.49 -42.22 -2.84
C LYS A 487 -8.93 -41.53 -4.13
N ALA A 488 -8.03 -40.82 -4.81
CA ALA A 488 -8.30 -40.19 -6.10
C ALA A 488 -8.65 -41.23 -7.17
N GLY A 489 -7.89 -42.32 -7.26
CA GLY A 489 -8.14 -43.42 -8.20
C GLY A 489 -9.49 -44.11 -7.99
N GLU A 490 -9.90 -44.30 -6.74
CA GLU A 490 -11.24 -44.82 -6.43
C GLU A 490 -12.36 -43.88 -6.88
N CYS A 491 -12.19 -42.57 -6.66
CA CYS A 491 -13.16 -41.56 -7.08
C CYS A 491 -13.31 -41.53 -8.61
N PHE A 492 -12.20 -41.56 -9.35
CA PHE A 492 -12.24 -41.60 -10.82
C PHE A 492 -12.84 -42.90 -11.35
N ARG A 493 -12.58 -44.04 -10.71
CA ARG A 493 -13.17 -45.33 -11.09
C ARG A 493 -14.70 -45.29 -10.96
N LYS A 494 -15.20 -44.79 -9.82
CA LYS A 494 -16.64 -44.60 -9.59
C LYS A 494 -17.27 -43.62 -10.60
N ALA A 495 -16.57 -42.53 -10.94
CA ALA A 495 -17.05 -41.59 -11.96
C ALA A 495 -17.14 -42.23 -13.37
N VAL A 496 -16.17 -43.08 -13.74
CA VAL A 496 -16.18 -43.82 -15.02
C VAL A 496 -17.28 -44.89 -15.05
N GLU A 497 -17.53 -45.58 -13.94
CA GLU A 497 -18.62 -46.57 -13.83
C GLU A 497 -20.00 -45.92 -14.01
N LEU A 498 -20.18 -44.70 -13.50
CA LEU A 498 -21.41 -43.94 -13.64
C LEU A 498 -21.57 -43.34 -15.04
N GLU A 499 -20.49 -42.90 -15.69
CA GLU A 499 -20.50 -42.32 -17.03
C GLU A 499 -19.39 -42.89 -17.95
N PRO A 500 -19.54 -44.13 -18.49
CA PRO A 500 -18.49 -44.80 -19.27
C PRO A 500 -18.15 -44.11 -20.61
N GLY A 501 -19.11 -43.35 -21.14
CA GLY A 501 -18.99 -42.60 -22.39
C GLY A 501 -18.13 -41.35 -22.29
N ASN A 502 -17.76 -40.92 -21.07
CA ASN A 502 -16.98 -39.70 -20.86
C ASN A 502 -15.48 -39.97 -20.97
N ASP A 503 -14.89 -39.59 -22.10
CA ASP A 503 -13.46 -39.77 -22.38
C ASP A 503 -12.56 -39.05 -21.37
N SER A 504 -13.01 -37.94 -20.79
CA SER A 504 -12.25 -37.18 -19.79
C SER A 504 -12.07 -37.98 -18.49
N TYR A 505 -13.09 -38.71 -18.05
CA TYR A 505 -13.02 -39.52 -16.84
C TYR A 505 -12.14 -40.76 -17.03
N ARG A 506 -12.22 -41.41 -18.20
CA ARG A 506 -11.31 -42.51 -18.55
C ARG A 506 -9.84 -42.09 -18.55
N ARG A 507 -9.55 -40.92 -19.13
CA ARG A 507 -8.19 -40.35 -19.12
C ARG A 507 -7.73 -39.98 -17.71
N ALA A 508 -8.61 -39.40 -16.88
CA ALA A 508 -8.28 -39.07 -15.49
C ALA A 508 -7.91 -40.32 -14.68
N LEU A 509 -8.66 -41.42 -14.86
CA LEU A 509 -8.36 -42.72 -14.22
C LEU A 509 -7.05 -43.35 -14.71
N GLU A 510 -6.75 -43.25 -16.01
CA GLU A 510 -5.47 -43.75 -16.55
C GLU A 510 -4.28 -42.96 -15.97
N MET A 511 -4.43 -41.63 -15.86
CA MET A 511 -3.39 -40.74 -15.36
C MET A 511 -3.20 -40.85 -13.84
N SER A 512 -4.26 -41.12 -13.07
CA SER A 512 -4.13 -41.33 -11.62
C SER A 512 -3.25 -42.53 -11.29
N GLY A 513 -3.26 -43.59 -12.12
CA GLY A 513 -2.35 -44.73 -11.98
C GLY A 513 -0.86 -44.38 -12.16
N LYS A 514 -0.56 -43.26 -12.84
CA LYS A 514 0.82 -42.75 -13.04
C LYS A 514 1.23 -41.72 -11.98
N ALA A 515 0.30 -41.22 -11.17
CA ALA A 515 0.54 -40.15 -10.20
C ALA A 515 1.62 -40.50 -9.15
N PRO A 516 1.70 -41.72 -8.58
CA PRO A 516 2.75 -42.08 -7.62
C PRO A 516 4.17 -42.04 -8.23
N GLN A 517 4.31 -42.42 -9.51
CA GLN A 517 5.58 -42.37 -10.22
C GLN A 517 6.02 -40.92 -10.48
N LEU A 518 5.08 -40.06 -10.86
CA LEU A 518 5.32 -38.63 -11.05
C LEU A 518 5.72 -37.95 -9.73
N TYR A 519 5.08 -38.32 -8.63
CA TYR A 519 5.42 -37.83 -7.29
C TYR A 519 6.83 -38.24 -6.87
N GLN A 520 7.24 -39.49 -7.10
CA GLN A 520 8.60 -39.94 -6.82
C GLN A 520 9.65 -39.19 -7.65
N GLU A 521 9.38 -38.94 -8.93
CA GLU A 521 10.27 -38.15 -9.78
C GLU A 521 10.38 -36.70 -9.30
N LEU A 522 9.27 -36.09 -8.89
CA LEU A 522 9.22 -34.75 -8.32
C LEU A 522 10.06 -34.65 -7.03
N GLN A 523 9.89 -35.60 -6.09
CA GLN A 523 10.68 -35.66 -4.87
C GLN A 523 12.17 -35.86 -5.14
N ARG A 524 12.53 -36.70 -6.12
CA ARG A 524 13.92 -36.94 -6.53
C ARG A 524 14.59 -35.66 -7.07
N GLN A 525 13.84 -34.82 -7.78
CA GLN A 525 14.35 -33.55 -8.31
C GLN A 525 14.46 -32.47 -7.24
N LEU A 526 13.57 -32.46 -6.24
CA LEU A 526 13.64 -31.56 -5.09
C LEU A 526 14.85 -31.83 -4.17
N GLN A 527 15.43 -33.04 -4.21
CA GLN A 527 16.64 -33.41 -3.46
C GLN A 527 17.97 -32.99 -4.13
N LYS A 528 17.95 -32.47 -5.36
CA LYS A 528 19.12 -31.84 -6.01
C LYS A 528 19.10 -30.31 -5.81
N PRO A 529 20.24 -29.61 -5.74
CA PRO A 529 20.25 -28.15 -5.77
C PRO A 529 19.55 -27.67 -7.05
N LEU A 530 18.48 -26.89 -6.86
CA LEU A 530 17.39 -26.64 -7.82
C LEU A 530 17.86 -26.24 -9.22
N ILE A 531 17.39 -26.99 -10.24
CA ILE A 531 17.13 -26.48 -11.59
C ILE A 531 15.63 -26.22 -11.67
N SER A 532 15.27 -24.99 -12.06
CA SER A 532 13.93 -24.38 -11.93
C SER A 532 12.90 -24.82 -12.99
N ASP A 533 13.26 -25.66 -13.96
CA ASP A 533 12.44 -25.83 -15.17
C ASP A 533 11.38 -26.96 -15.09
N PHE A 534 11.40 -27.85 -14.09
CA PHE A 534 10.47 -28.98 -14.05
C PHE A 534 9.09 -28.67 -13.45
N TRP A 535 9.01 -27.73 -12.51
CA TRP A 535 7.74 -27.33 -11.89
C TRP A 535 6.77 -26.70 -12.89
N TYR A 536 7.27 -26.00 -13.90
CA TYR A 536 6.45 -25.43 -14.97
C TYR A 536 5.91 -26.50 -15.94
N ASP A 537 6.61 -27.62 -16.12
CA ASP A 537 6.14 -28.72 -16.97
C ASP A 537 5.10 -29.59 -16.25
N VAL A 538 5.29 -29.89 -14.95
CA VAL A 538 4.34 -30.71 -14.18
C VAL A 538 3.09 -29.91 -13.76
N ALA A 539 3.24 -28.68 -13.26
CA ALA A 539 2.11 -27.81 -12.97
C ALA A 539 1.45 -27.31 -14.26
N GLY A 540 2.21 -27.14 -15.35
CA GLY A 540 1.69 -26.87 -16.68
C GLY A 540 0.79 -27.98 -17.18
N TRP A 541 1.15 -29.26 -17.00
CA TRP A 541 0.30 -30.40 -17.39
C TRP A 541 -0.94 -30.57 -16.50
N VAL A 542 -0.82 -30.39 -15.18
CA VAL A 542 -1.97 -30.45 -14.25
C VAL A 542 -2.96 -29.30 -14.52
N CYS A 543 -2.46 -28.08 -14.75
CA CYS A 543 -3.29 -26.94 -15.16
C CYS A 543 -3.86 -27.09 -16.57
N LEU A 544 -3.13 -27.69 -17.53
CA LEU A 544 -3.59 -27.86 -18.91
C LEU A 544 -4.65 -28.96 -19.03
N VAL A 545 -4.64 -29.98 -18.17
CA VAL A 545 -5.73 -30.97 -18.10
C VAL A 545 -6.96 -30.42 -17.36
N GLY A 546 -6.79 -29.62 -16.30
CA GLY A 546 -7.89 -28.98 -15.57
C GLY A 546 -8.61 -27.87 -16.36
N VAL A 547 -7.85 -26.94 -16.95
CA VAL A 547 -8.40 -25.76 -17.65
C VAL A 547 -9.01 -26.11 -19.01
N VAL A 548 -8.43 -27.06 -19.77
CA VAL A 548 -8.92 -27.40 -21.12
C VAL A 548 -10.23 -28.22 -21.08
N PHE A 549 -10.48 -29.00 -20.02
CA PHE A 549 -11.69 -29.83 -19.91
C PHE A 549 -12.80 -29.24 -19.01
N GLY A 550 -12.48 -28.43 -18.00
CA GLY A 550 -13.48 -27.70 -17.21
C GLY A 550 -14.28 -26.70 -18.07
N VAL A 551 -13.64 -26.04 -19.02
CA VAL A 551 -14.29 -25.17 -20.02
C VAL A 551 -15.11 -25.98 -21.04
N ALA A 552 -14.69 -27.21 -21.38
CA ALA A 552 -15.43 -28.09 -22.29
C ALA A 552 -16.71 -28.68 -21.65
N ALA A 553 -16.70 -28.96 -20.34
CA ALA A 553 -17.87 -29.43 -19.59
C ALA A 553 -18.92 -28.32 -19.39
N LEU A 554 -18.50 -27.07 -19.19
CA LEU A 554 -19.39 -25.91 -19.07
C LEU A 554 -19.94 -25.41 -20.42
N SER A 555 -19.26 -25.66 -21.53
CA SER A 555 -19.69 -25.22 -22.86
C SER A 555 -20.58 -26.22 -23.60
N ARG A 556 -20.57 -27.51 -23.24
CA ARG A 556 -21.42 -28.53 -23.90
C ARG A 556 -22.84 -28.63 -23.34
N THR A 557 -23.14 -28.03 -22.19
CA THR A 557 -24.50 -28.03 -21.63
C THR A 557 -25.38 -26.86 -22.11
N SER A 558 -24.81 -25.84 -22.77
CA SER A 558 -25.60 -24.74 -23.35
C SER A 558 -26.06 -24.98 -24.80
N ALA A 559 -25.55 -26.02 -25.48
CA ALA A 559 -25.83 -26.26 -26.90
C ALA A 559 -27.01 -27.22 -27.18
N ALA A 560 -27.69 -27.75 -26.15
CA ALA A 560 -28.81 -28.68 -26.30
C ALA A 560 -30.16 -28.03 -25.93
N SER A 561 -30.51 -26.90 -26.55
CA SER A 561 -31.90 -26.42 -26.62
C SER A 561 -32.11 -25.49 -27.82
N GLY A 562 -32.05 -26.06 -29.02
CA GLY A 562 -32.58 -25.44 -30.25
C GLY A 562 -33.90 -26.11 -30.64
N PRO A 563 -34.94 -25.35 -31.05
CA PRO A 563 -36.24 -25.93 -31.37
C PRO A 563 -36.16 -26.73 -32.68
N ALA A 564 -36.64 -27.96 -32.64
CA ALA A 564 -36.90 -28.73 -33.85
C ALA A 564 -38.06 -28.09 -34.63
N ALA A 565 -37.76 -27.58 -35.82
CA ALA A 565 -38.75 -27.17 -36.81
C ALA A 565 -38.79 -28.23 -37.91
N ALA A 566 -39.87 -29.01 -37.92
CA ALA A 566 -40.61 -29.62 -39.05
C ALA A 566 -41.40 -30.83 -38.53
#